data_AF-A0A0D2FHV2-F1
#
_entry.id   AF-A0A0D2FHV2-F1
#
_cell.length_a   1.000
_cell.length_b   1.000
_cell.length_c   1.000
_cell.angle_alpha   90.00
_cell.angle_beta   90.00
_cell.angle_gamma   90.00
#
_symmetry.space_group_name_H-M   'P 1'
#
loop_
_entity.id
_entity.type
_entity.pdbx_description
1 polymer ?
#
loop_
_entity_poly.entity_id
_entity_poly.type
_entity_poly.pdbx_seq_one_letter_code
_entity_poly.pdbx_strand_id
1 'polypeptide(L)'
;MGASKPTSSCVNSIQFAKLEPRIKNISQATIRKKWKPLPVSSQERVREILLNLKTKRSGAGGLDRVPAVGRTRSAATRKANLATTVKEREYERIVEEVADKLLSRLPRMPFPPTTSTQADDSPFNLSNTLHRIRELQSQLTTNVQSAHLLRRQIQREKKALKRDRAELAGLEAALKSNEALKRKRGRTLHPLARDLDDEVDEVEMEEFERLNAVAGIAAGRSRGVVSHDQNGALHPPNSGVMDLDGDPDPELEPLLKQLRSHLLSMQNNTASMRSVVAAMEDTKTALDQFVAMRLDKGTLRRLDGLEG
;
A
#
# COMPACT_ATOMS: atom_id res chain seq x y z
N MET A 1 17.29 -20.29 51.86
CA MET A 1 16.47 -19.16 52.37
C MET A 1 16.66 -18.02 51.38
N GLY A 2 15.81 -17.88 50.37
CA GLY A 2 14.76 -16.85 50.33
C GLY A 2 15.36 -15.55 49.75
N ALA A 3 14.85 -14.89 48.72
CA ALA A 3 13.49 -14.84 48.21
C ALA A 3 13.46 -14.38 46.73
N SER A 4 12.28 -14.56 46.17
CA SER A 4 11.81 -14.46 44.79
C SER A 4 11.66 -13.03 44.24
N LYS A 5 11.85 -12.89 42.90
CA LYS A 5 11.00 -12.20 41.89
C LYS A 5 10.68 -10.67 42.07
N PRO A 6 10.48 -9.87 40.99
CA PRO A 6 9.61 -10.25 39.86
C PRO A 6 10.00 -9.79 38.44
N THR A 7 9.48 -10.61 37.53
CA THR A 7 9.05 -10.26 36.18
C THR A 7 8.16 -9.02 36.18
N SER A 8 8.46 -8.02 35.35
CA SER A 8 7.52 -6.97 34.96
C SER A 8 7.70 -6.76 33.46
N SER A 9 6.87 -7.46 32.68
CA SER A 9 5.68 -6.91 32.04
C SER A 9 6.04 -6.07 30.81
N CYS A 10 5.69 -6.63 29.66
CA CYS A 10 5.50 -5.92 28.42
C CYS A 10 4.45 -4.82 28.64
N VAL A 11 4.92 -3.63 28.98
CA VAL A 11 4.11 -2.42 28.88
C VAL A 11 4.30 -1.90 27.47
N ASN A 12 3.22 -1.91 26.70
CA ASN A 12 3.09 -1.21 25.42
C ASN A 12 3.85 0.12 25.48
N SER A 13 4.99 0.18 24.80
CA SER A 13 5.71 1.41 24.57
C SER A 13 4.82 2.25 23.66
N ILE A 14 3.90 3.00 24.27
CA ILE A 14 3.33 4.18 23.67
C ILE A 14 4.56 5.03 23.34
N GLN A 15 4.99 4.98 22.08
CA GLN A 15 6.12 5.73 21.58
C GLN A 15 5.72 7.21 21.58
N PHE A 16 5.78 7.83 22.74
CA PHE A 16 5.71 9.28 22.83
C PHE A 16 6.84 9.86 21.97
N ALA A 17 6.54 10.89 21.18
CA ALA A 17 7.54 11.62 20.44
C ALA A 17 8.57 12.20 21.43
N LYS A 18 9.72 11.55 21.53
CA LYS A 18 10.84 12.03 22.35
C LYS A 18 11.66 12.98 21.50
N LEU A 19 11.82 14.21 21.96
CA LEU A 19 12.75 15.14 21.35
C LEU A 19 14.17 14.63 21.62
N GLU A 20 14.92 14.33 20.57
CA GLU A 20 16.32 13.98 20.72
C GLU A 20 17.08 15.16 21.33
N PRO A 21 18.02 14.91 22.27
CA PRO A 21 18.79 15.97 22.89
C PRO A 21 19.60 16.74 21.83
N ARG A 22 19.23 18.01 21.63
CA ARG A 22 19.91 18.91 20.68
C ARG A 22 21.17 19.48 21.30
N ILE A 23 22.33 19.03 20.81
CA ILE A 23 23.63 19.59 21.20
C ILE A 23 23.77 20.98 20.56
N LYS A 24 23.75 22.04 21.39
CA LYS A 24 23.95 23.42 20.91
C LYS A 24 25.41 23.73 20.59
N ASN A 25 26.34 23.24 21.43
CA ASN A 25 27.77 23.54 21.32
C ASN A 25 28.56 22.23 21.12
N ILE A 26 29.38 22.18 20.06
CA ILE A 26 30.22 21.02 19.73
C ILE A 26 31.67 21.39 20.02
N SER A 27 32.40 20.53 20.72
CA SER A 27 33.81 20.80 21.02
C SER A 27 34.66 20.79 19.74
N GLN A 28 35.70 21.63 19.71
CA GLN A 28 36.63 21.68 18.57
C GLN A 28 37.34 20.34 18.33
N ALA A 29 37.57 19.57 19.39
CA ALA A 29 38.11 18.22 19.31
C ALA A 29 37.15 17.27 18.56
N THR A 30 35.84 17.34 18.83
CA THR A 30 34.83 16.55 18.14
C THR A 30 34.75 16.93 16.66
N ILE A 31 34.80 18.22 16.33
CA ILE A 31 34.84 18.69 14.94
C ILE A 31 36.08 18.10 14.24
N ARG A 32 37.29 18.31 14.78
CA ARG A 32 38.53 17.81 14.15
C ARG A 32 38.58 16.29 14.01
N LYS A 33 37.97 15.54 14.93
CA LYS A 33 37.99 14.07 14.95
C LYS A 33 36.90 13.42 14.10
N LYS A 34 35.69 14.00 14.07
CA LYS A 34 34.50 13.38 13.46
C LYS A 34 34.07 14.04 12.16
N TRP A 35 34.41 15.31 11.95
CA TRP A 35 34.03 16.03 10.74
C TRP A 35 35.15 15.88 9.72
N LYS A 36 34.81 15.23 8.61
CA LYS A 36 35.72 15.02 7.49
C LYS A 36 35.45 16.10 6.44
N PRO A 37 36.45 16.44 5.61
CA PRO A 37 36.17 17.25 4.42
C PRO A 37 35.18 16.50 3.52
N LEU A 38 34.41 17.27 2.77
CA LEU A 38 33.44 16.74 1.80
C LEU A 38 34.14 15.82 0.78
N PRO A 39 33.50 14.73 0.30
CA PRO A 39 34.06 13.89 -0.76
C PRO A 39 34.43 14.70 -2.01
N VAL A 40 35.46 14.25 -2.75
CA VAL A 40 35.98 14.97 -3.91
C VAL A 40 34.92 15.13 -5.00
N SER A 41 34.06 14.13 -5.21
CA SER A 41 32.93 14.20 -6.14
C SER A 41 31.97 15.33 -5.80
N SER A 42 31.52 15.42 -4.55
CA SER A 42 30.62 16.50 -4.12
C SER A 42 31.32 17.85 -4.10
N GLN A 43 32.64 17.90 -3.84
CA GLN A 43 33.42 19.14 -4.00
C GLN A 43 33.41 19.63 -5.44
N GLU A 44 33.62 18.74 -6.42
CA GLU A 44 33.58 19.08 -7.85
C GLU A 44 32.19 19.60 -8.27
N ARG A 45 31.11 19.02 -7.75
CA ARG A 45 29.75 19.54 -7.99
C ARG A 45 29.53 20.93 -7.41
N VAL A 46 30.01 21.18 -6.19
CA VAL A 46 29.94 22.53 -5.59
C VAL A 46 30.78 23.52 -6.41
N ARG A 47 31.96 23.11 -6.92
CA ARG A 47 32.75 23.94 -7.83
C ARG A 47 31.99 24.25 -9.11
N GLU A 48 31.38 23.25 -9.73
CA GLU A 48 30.55 23.39 -10.93
C GLU A 48 29.39 24.38 -10.71
N ILE A 49 28.70 24.29 -9.57
CA ILE A 49 27.61 25.22 -9.21
C ILE A 49 28.13 26.65 -9.03
N LEU A 50 29.23 26.85 -8.31
CA LEU A 50 29.81 28.17 -8.08
C LEU A 50 30.36 28.79 -9.37
N LEU A 51 30.97 27.98 -10.25
CA LEU A 51 31.41 28.40 -11.57
C LEU A 51 30.21 28.76 -12.47
N ASN A 52 29.16 27.94 -12.48
CA ASN A 52 27.92 28.25 -13.19
C ASN A 52 27.26 29.54 -12.67
N LEU A 53 27.35 29.81 -11.37
CA LEU A 53 26.90 31.07 -10.78
C LEU A 53 27.72 32.27 -11.27
N LYS A 54 29.05 32.10 -11.39
CA LYS A 54 29.97 33.11 -11.93
C LYS A 54 29.68 33.37 -13.42
N THR A 55 29.56 32.31 -14.24
CA THR A 55 29.33 32.42 -15.68
C THR A 55 27.93 32.96 -16.02
N LYS A 56 26.87 32.50 -15.34
CA LYS A 56 25.49 32.96 -15.58
C LYS A 56 25.23 34.39 -15.11
N ARG A 57 26.06 34.96 -14.21
CA ARG A 57 25.98 36.36 -13.78
C ARG A 57 26.89 37.31 -14.57
N SER A 58 28.07 36.85 -14.97
CA SER A 58 29.05 37.63 -15.77
C SER A 58 28.55 37.99 -17.19
N GLY A 59 27.36 37.52 -17.60
CA GLY A 59 26.72 37.93 -18.86
C GLY A 59 27.21 37.18 -20.09
N ALA A 60 28.08 36.19 -19.93
CA ALA A 60 28.63 35.37 -21.02
C ALA A 60 27.69 34.23 -21.48
N GLY A 61 26.58 33.99 -20.79
CA GLY A 61 25.72 32.82 -20.98
C GLY A 61 24.29 33.14 -21.43
N GLY A 62 24.12 33.75 -22.61
CA GLY A 62 22.86 33.77 -23.37
C GLY A 62 21.53 33.87 -22.58
N LEU A 63 20.50 33.12 -23.03
CA LEU A 63 19.10 33.17 -22.58
C LEU A 63 18.87 32.81 -21.09
N ASP A 64 19.92 32.36 -20.39
CA ASP A 64 19.91 31.77 -19.04
C ASP A 64 20.44 32.73 -17.95
N ARG A 65 20.51 34.03 -18.26
CA ARG A 65 20.94 35.07 -17.31
C ARG A 65 20.06 35.06 -16.08
N VAL A 66 20.68 34.85 -14.90
CA VAL A 66 19.98 34.98 -13.62
C VAL A 66 19.41 36.40 -13.53
N PRO A 67 18.08 36.59 -13.39
CA PRO A 67 17.49 37.91 -13.31
C PRO A 67 18.09 38.71 -12.15
N ALA A 68 18.38 39.99 -12.41
CA ALA A 68 18.87 40.91 -11.39
C ALA A 68 17.95 40.88 -10.15
N VAL A 69 18.53 40.71 -8.97
CA VAL A 69 17.81 40.76 -7.69
C VAL A 69 17.24 42.18 -7.55
N GLY A 70 15.94 42.34 -7.83
CA GLY A 70 15.26 43.65 -7.85
C GLY A 70 14.44 43.93 -9.10
N ARG A 71 14.55 43.13 -10.18
CA ARG A 71 13.65 43.20 -11.35
C ARG A 71 12.37 42.41 -11.13
N THR A 72 11.65 42.65 -10.02
CA THR A 72 10.25 42.24 -9.94
C THR A 72 9.41 43.31 -10.66
N ARG A 73 8.38 42.87 -11.39
CA ARG A 73 7.63 43.63 -12.40
C ARG A 73 6.68 44.70 -11.82
N SER A 74 7.06 45.42 -10.75
CA SER A 74 6.26 46.53 -10.22
C SER A 74 7.02 47.84 -10.31
N ALA A 75 6.55 48.73 -11.18
CA ALA A 75 7.08 50.08 -11.32
C ALA A 75 6.77 51.00 -10.11
N ALA A 76 5.92 50.56 -9.17
CA ALA A 76 5.36 51.41 -8.12
C ALA A 76 6.23 51.55 -6.86
N THR A 77 7.25 50.71 -6.64
CA THR A 77 8.07 50.72 -5.42
C THR A 77 9.41 51.46 -5.55
N ARG A 78 9.64 52.17 -6.67
CA ARG A 78 10.95 52.78 -7.02
C ARG A 78 11.41 53.93 -6.11
N LYS A 79 10.55 54.54 -5.29
CA LYS A 79 10.91 55.74 -4.51
C LYS A 79 11.46 55.49 -3.10
N ALA A 80 11.33 54.27 -2.55
CA ALA A 80 11.75 53.99 -1.17
C ALA A 80 13.09 53.26 -1.02
N ASN A 81 13.64 52.67 -2.09
CA ASN A 81 14.78 51.74 -2.00
C ASN A 81 16.11 52.24 -2.58
N LEU A 82 16.23 53.53 -2.96
CA LEU A 82 17.46 54.03 -3.58
C LEU A 82 18.67 54.06 -2.63
N ALA A 83 18.44 54.02 -1.31
CA ALA A 83 19.49 53.98 -0.29
C ALA A 83 20.04 52.55 -0.03
N THR A 84 19.34 51.49 -0.46
CA THR A 84 19.72 50.08 -0.24
C THR A 84 20.08 49.35 -1.54
N THR A 85 20.07 50.03 -2.69
CA THR A 85 20.61 49.47 -3.93
C THR A 85 22.14 49.52 -3.88
N VAL A 86 22.76 48.52 -3.23
CA VAL A 86 24.13 48.14 -3.55
C VAL A 86 24.20 48.05 -5.07
N LYS A 87 25.12 48.79 -5.69
CA LYS A 87 25.18 48.82 -7.16
C LYS A 87 25.37 47.38 -7.62
N GLU A 88 24.60 46.94 -8.61
CA GLU A 88 24.59 45.55 -9.07
C GLU A 88 26.01 45.00 -9.32
N ARG A 89 26.91 45.84 -9.82
CA ARG A 89 28.33 45.56 -10.01
C ARG A 89 29.12 45.29 -8.72
N GLU A 90 28.82 46.04 -7.65
CA GLU A 90 29.43 45.84 -6.33
C GLU A 90 28.92 44.51 -5.72
N TYR A 91 27.63 44.22 -5.87
CA TYR A 91 27.06 42.94 -5.48
C TYR A 91 27.69 41.77 -6.25
N GLU A 92 27.81 41.88 -7.58
CA GLU A 92 28.47 40.89 -8.42
C GLU A 92 29.93 40.66 -7.98
N ARG A 93 30.68 41.74 -7.77
CA ARG A 93 32.07 41.68 -7.30
C ARG A 93 32.20 41.00 -5.93
N ILE A 94 31.30 41.32 -5.00
CA ILE A 94 31.27 40.69 -3.68
C ILE A 94 30.96 39.20 -3.82
N VAL A 95 29.97 38.83 -4.65
CA VAL A 95 29.61 37.43 -4.89
C VAL A 95 30.75 36.64 -5.52
N GLU A 96 31.48 37.23 -6.48
CA GLU A 96 32.68 36.63 -7.08
C GLU A 96 33.79 36.43 -6.04
N GLU A 97 34.07 37.44 -5.23
CA GLU A 97 35.08 37.34 -4.17
C GLU A 97 34.72 36.27 -3.12
N VAL A 98 33.44 36.20 -2.75
CA VAL A 98 32.93 35.14 -1.86
C VAL A 98 33.03 33.77 -2.53
N ALA A 99 32.69 33.64 -3.81
CA ALA A 99 32.79 32.38 -4.53
C ALA A 99 34.26 31.89 -4.60
N ASP A 100 35.22 32.76 -4.91
CA ASP A 100 36.64 32.41 -4.98
C ASP A 100 37.20 32.04 -3.58
N LYS A 101 36.76 32.74 -2.52
CA LYS A 101 37.08 32.37 -1.12
C LYS A 101 36.47 31.02 -0.73
N LEU A 102 35.25 30.72 -1.15
CA LEU A 102 34.61 29.43 -0.86
C LEU A 102 35.29 28.30 -1.63
N LEU A 103 35.63 28.49 -2.90
CA LEU A 103 36.35 27.52 -3.73
C LEU A 103 37.71 27.13 -3.13
N SER A 104 38.46 28.12 -2.63
CA SER A 104 39.76 27.90 -1.98
C SER A 104 39.66 27.24 -0.60
N ARG A 105 38.55 27.43 0.13
CA ARG A 105 38.34 26.86 1.47
C ARG A 105 37.62 25.52 1.47
N LEU A 106 36.89 25.18 0.40
CA LEU A 106 36.10 23.96 0.27
C LEU A 106 36.88 22.66 0.57
N PRO A 107 38.14 22.48 0.11
CA PRO A 107 38.89 21.26 0.39
C PRO A 107 39.28 21.09 1.87
N ARG A 108 39.28 22.20 2.63
CA ARG A 108 39.73 22.24 4.03
C ARG A 108 38.59 22.45 5.03
N MET A 109 37.36 22.64 4.55
CA MET A 109 36.20 22.86 5.40
C MET A 109 35.72 21.52 5.99
N PRO A 110 35.71 21.36 7.32
CA PRO A 110 35.18 20.15 7.93
C PRO A 110 33.64 20.20 7.88
N PHE A 111 33.02 19.13 7.38
CA PHE A 111 31.58 18.98 7.35
C PHE A 111 31.11 17.95 8.37
N PRO A 112 29.95 18.18 9.02
CA PRO A 112 29.37 17.20 9.92
C PRO A 112 29.14 15.87 9.19
N PRO A 113 29.30 14.72 9.87
CA PRO A 113 29.01 13.42 9.27
C PRO A 113 27.54 13.37 8.85
N THR A 114 27.28 12.96 7.62
CA THR A 114 25.94 12.71 7.12
C THR A 114 25.34 11.51 7.84
N THR A 115 24.03 11.54 8.09
CA THR A 115 23.30 10.42 8.70
C THR A 115 23.21 9.21 7.77
N SER A 116 23.41 9.39 6.46
CA SER A 116 23.64 8.30 5.52
C SER A 116 25.06 7.79 5.69
N THR A 117 25.18 6.49 5.96
CA THR A 117 26.45 5.74 6.05
C THR A 117 27.17 5.68 4.70
N GLN A 118 26.48 6.02 3.61
CA GLN A 118 27.04 6.18 2.29
C GLN A 118 27.25 7.66 2.00
N ALA A 119 28.41 8.00 1.44
CA ALA A 119 28.72 9.31 0.92
C ALA A 119 27.89 9.57 -0.34
N ASP A 120 26.57 9.72 -0.18
CA ASP A 120 25.66 9.84 -1.30
C ASP A 120 25.73 11.27 -1.85
N ASP A 121 26.18 11.39 -3.10
CA ASP A 121 26.13 12.62 -3.90
C ASP A 121 24.69 13.03 -4.28
N SER A 122 23.70 12.23 -3.90
CA SER A 122 22.26 12.42 -4.14
C SER A 122 21.72 13.84 -3.87
N PRO A 123 22.05 14.53 -2.75
CA PRO A 123 21.52 15.87 -2.49
C PRO A 123 22.06 16.95 -3.43
N PHE A 124 23.19 16.71 -4.12
CA PHE A 124 23.76 17.65 -5.08
C PHE A 124 23.34 17.36 -6.54
N ASN A 125 22.69 16.23 -6.79
CA ASN A 125 22.28 15.83 -8.13
C ASN A 125 20.84 16.29 -8.42
N LEU A 126 20.70 17.48 -9.01
CA LEU A 126 19.40 18.02 -9.44
C LEU A 126 18.64 17.05 -10.37
N SER A 127 19.34 16.37 -11.28
CA SER A 127 18.70 15.39 -12.16
C SER A 127 18.06 14.24 -11.37
N ASN A 128 18.78 13.67 -10.40
CA ASN A 128 18.27 12.58 -9.58
C ASN A 128 17.09 13.03 -8.70
N THR A 129 17.15 14.24 -8.14
CA THR A 129 16.04 14.78 -7.35
C THR A 129 14.81 15.04 -8.22
N LEU A 130 14.97 15.56 -9.44
CA LEU A 130 13.88 15.73 -10.40
C LEU A 130 13.30 14.39 -10.87
N HIS A 131 14.14 13.40 -11.14
CA HIS A 131 13.68 12.03 -11.46
C HIS A 131 12.88 11.44 -10.31
N ARG A 132 13.36 11.57 -9.07
CA ARG A 132 12.64 11.10 -7.89
C ARG A 132 11.31 11.82 -7.69
N ILE A 133 11.26 13.14 -7.91
CA ILE A 133 10.02 13.91 -7.86
C ILE A 133 9.03 13.39 -8.91
N ARG A 134 9.48 13.17 -10.14
CA ARG A 134 8.63 12.63 -11.23
C ARG A 134 8.12 11.23 -10.90
N GLU A 135 8.96 10.36 -10.36
CA GLU A 135 8.59 9.03 -9.92
C GLU A 135 7.51 9.10 -8.82
N LEU A 136 7.74 9.91 -7.78
CA LEU A 136 6.78 10.12 -6.70
C LEU A 136 5.46 10.72 -7.19
N GLN A 137 5.49 11.64 -8.16
CA GLN A 137 4.30 12.19 -8.79
C GLN A 137 3.53 11.11 -9.57
N SER A 138 4.22 10.23 -10.30
CA SER A 138 3.58 9.11 -11.01
C SER A 138 2.94 8.10 -10.05
N GLN A 139 3.60 7.81 -8.93
CA GLN A 139 3.07 6.95 -7.87
C GLN A 139 1.87 7.60 -7.17
N LEU A 140 1.94 8.91 -6.90
CA LEU A 140 0.83 9.63 -6.29
C LEU A 140 -0.40 9.64 -7.22
N THR A 141 -0.22 9.93 -8.50
CA THR A 141 -1.33 9.97 -9.47
C THR A 141 -2.00 8.61 -9.64
N THR A 142 -1.23 7.53 -9.77
CA THR A 142 -1.76 6.16 -9.84
C THR A 142 -2.52 5.77 -8.57
N ASN A 143 -1.97 6.07 -7.39
CA ASN A 143 -2.63 5.80 -6.11
C ASN A 143 -3.90 6.62 -5.90
N VAL A 144 -3.92 7.88 -6.35
CA VAL A 144 -5.13 8.70 -6.32
C VAL A 144 -6.20 8.12 -7.23
N GLN A 145 -5.83 7.71 -8.45
CA GLN A 145 -6.76 7.09 -9.40
C GLN A 145 -7.32 5.77 -8.86
N SER A 146 -6.48 4.89 -8.30
CA SER A 146 -6.93 3.62 -7.72
C SER A 146 -7.86 3.85 -6.53
N ALA A 147 -7.56 4.81 -5.65
CA ALA A 147 -8.43 5.19 -4.55
C ALA A 147 -9.80 5.70 -5.03
N HIS A 148 -9.86 6.46 -6.13
CA HIS A 148 -11.14 6.88 -6.72
C HIS A 148 -11.95 5.70 -7.26
N LEU A 149 -11.31 4.74 -7.94
CA LEU A 149 -11.98 3.52 -8.42
C LEU A 149 -12.54 2.69 -7.27
N LEU A 150 -11.74 2.44 -6.23
CA LEU A 150 -12.18 1.69 -5.05
C LEU A 150 -13.32 2.40 -4.33
N ARG A 151 -13.26 3.72 -4.16
CA ARG A 151 -14.38 4.49 -3.59
C ARG A 151 -15.65 4.34 -4.42
N ARG A 152 -15.55 4.38 -5.75
CA ARG A 152 -16.70 4.16 -6.64
C ARG A 152 -17.26 2.75 -6.49
N GLN A 153 -16.40 1.75 -6.39
CA GLN A 153 -16.81 0.36 -6.21
C GLN A 153 -17.50 0.14 -4.87
N ILE A 154 -16.93 0.65 -3.77
CA ILE A 154 -17.56 0.63 -2.44
C ILE A 154 -18.94 1.28 -2.47
N GLN A 155 -19.11 2.39 -3.20
CA GLN A 155 -20.42 3.04 -3.31
C GLN A 155 -21.43 2.21 -4.11
N ARG A 156 -20.99 1.45 -5.13
CA ARG A 156 -21.85 0.51 -5.85
C ARG A 156 -22.29 -0.64 -4.94
N GLU A 157 -21.34 -1.25 -4.24
CA GLU A 157 -21.61 -2.37 -3.33
C GLU A 157 -22.50 -1.95 -2.16
N LYS A 158 -22.26 -0.78 -1.56
CA LYS A 158 -23.15 -0.22 -0.53
C LYS A 158 -24.58 -0.04 -1.04
N LYS A 159 -24.76 0.38 -2.29
CA LYS A 159 -26.09 0.52 -2.90
C LYS A 159 -26.74 -0.83 -3.20
N ALA A 160 -25.96 -1.82 -3.68
CA ALA A 160 -26.45 -3.18 -3.88
C ALA A 160 -26.91 -3.78 -2.54
N LEU A 161 -26.06 -3.73 -1.53
CA LEU A 161 -26.34 -4.22 -0.18
C LEU A 161 -27.57 -3.56 0.45
N LYS A 162 -27.81 -2.27 0.18
CA LYS A 162 -29.05 -1.59 0.63
C LYS A 162 -30.31 -2.17 -0.03
N ARG A 163 -30.24 -2.57 -1.31
CA ARG A 163 -31.37 -3.22 -1.99
C ARG A 163 -31.60 -4.61 -1.41
N ASP A 164 -30.55 -5.40 -1.28
CA ASP A 164 -30.63 -6.76 -0.70
C ASP A 164 -31.21 -6.72 0.72
N ARG A 165 -30.78 -5.76 1.55
CA ARG A 165 -31.37 -5.56 2.89
C ARG A 165 -32.84 -5.16 2.85
N ALA A 166 -33.26 -4.38 1.87
CA ALA A 166 -34.67 -4.01 1.72
C ALA A 166 -35.51 -5.20 1.24
N GLU A 167 -34.97 -6.03 0.35
CA GLU A 167 -35.59 -7.28 -0.10
C GLU A 167 -35.74 -8.27 1.05
N LEU A 168 -34.68 -8.49 1.83
CA LEU A 168 -34.73 -9.33 3.03
C LEU A 168 -35.77 -8.82 4.04
N ALA A 169 -35.79 -7.51 4.33
CA ALA A 169 -36.79 -6.94 5.22
C ALA A 169 -38.23 -7.13 4.68
N GLY A 170 -38.41 -7.09 3.35
CA GLY A 170 -39.69 -7.39 2.71
C GLY A 170 -40.10 -8.86 2.87
N LEU A 171 -39.17 -9.78 2.68
CA LEU A 171 -39.39 -11.22 2.87
C LEU A 171 -39.66 -11.56 4.34
N GLU A 172 -38.92 -10.97 5.29
CA GLU A 172 -39.17 -11.12 6.73
C GLU A 172 -40.56 -10.63 7.12
N ALA A 173 -40.98 -9.47 6.60
CA ALA A 173 -42.33 -8.95 6.84
C ALA A 173 -43.41 -9.87 6.24
N ALA A 174 -43.19 -10.39 5.03
CA ALA A 174 -44.09 -11.33 4.37
C ALA A 174 -44.20 -12.64 5.15
N LEU A 175 -43.08 -13.23 5.57
CA LEU A 175 -43.03 -14.45 6.39
C LEU A 175 -43.78 -14.23 7.70
N LYS A 176 -43.48 -13.14 8.42
CA LYS A 176 -44.16 -12.81 9.68
C LYS A 176 -45.66 -12.62 9.50
N SER A 177 -46.09 -12.02 8.38
CA SER A 177 -47.52 -11.88 8.06
C SER A 177 -48.18 -13.22 7.76
N ASN A 178 -47.48 -14.12 7.06
CA ASN A 178 -47.94 -15.47 6.76
C ASN A 178 -48.04 -16.32 8.04
N GLU A 179 -47.02 -16.30 8.90
CA GLU A 179 -47.03 -16.99 10.19
C GLU A 179 -48.18 -16.48 11.09
N ALA A 180 -48.45 -15.17 11.08
CA ALA A 180 -49.60 -14.60 11.80
C ALA A 180 -50.95 -15.08 11.23
N LEU A 181 -51.07 -15.26 9.90
CA LEU A 181 -52.24 -15.84 9.27
C LEU A 181 -52.38 -17.34 9.58
N LYS A 182 -51.29 -18.11 9.51
CA LYS A 182 -51.24 -19.53 9.91
C LYS A 182 -51.71 -19.69 11.36
N ARG A 183 -51.19 -18.89 12.30
CA ARG A 183 -51.66 -18.91 13.70
C ARG A 183 -53.15 -18.61 13.85
N LYS A 184 -53.71 -17.71 13.04
CA LYS A 184 -55.16 -17.43 13.07
C LYS A 184 -55.96 -18.60 12.52
N ARG A 185 -55.51 -19.22 11.42
CA ARG A 185 -56.13 -20.41 10.83
C ARG A 185 -56.07 -21.61 11.77
N GLY A 186 -54.91 -21.90 12.34
CA GLY A 186 -54.73 -22.99 13.32
C GLY A 186 -55.59 -22.86 14.57
N ARG A 187 -55.99 -21.63 14.97
CA ARG A 187 -56.96 -21.42 16.06
C ARG A 187 -58.41 -21.74 15.67
N THR A 188 -58.73 -21.74 14.38
CA THR A 188 -60.07 -22.04 13.85
C THR A 188 -60.22 -23.49 13.38
N LEU A 189 -59.12 -24.25 13.30
CA LEU A 189 -59.13 -25.65 12.90
C LEU A 189 -59.45 -26.56 14.08
N HIS A 190 -60.13 -27.67 13.78
CA HIS A 190 -60.41 -28.74 14.74
C HIS A 190 -59.12 -29.52 15.05
N PRO A 191 -58.91 -30.06 16.28
CA PRO A 191 -57.67 -30.73 16.69
C PRO A 191 -57.09 -31.75 15.69
N LEU A 192 -57.90 -32.66 15.14
CA LEU A 192 -57.43 -33.63 14.14
C LEU A 192 -57.01 -32.99 12.80
N ALA A 193 -57.64 -31.88 12.41
CA ALA A 193 -57.26 -31.16 11.20
C ALA A 193 -56.00 -30.30 11.43
N ARG A 194 -55.70 -29.96 12.69
CA ARG A 194 -54.48 -29.26 13.08
C ARG A 194 -53.27 -30.21 13.06
N ASP A 195 -53.42 -31.43 13.58
CA ASP A 195 -52.34 -32.43 13.56
C ASP A 195 -51.92 -32.80 12.12
N LEU A 196 -52.89 -32.87 11.19
CA LEU A 196 -52.62 -33.11 9.77
C LEU A 196 -51.96 -31.91 9.06
N ASP A 197 -52.30 -30.68 9.45
CA ASP A 197 -51.70 -29.44 8.91
C ASP A 197 -50.23 -29.32 9.36
N ASP A 198 -49.95 -29.70 10.63
CA ASP A 198 -48.60 -29.72 11.19
C ASP A 198 -47.71 -30.79 10.50
N GLU A 199 -48.23 -31.98 10.19
CA GLU A 199 -47.46 -33.01 9.44
C GLU A 199 -47.18 -32.62 7.99
N VAL A 200 -48.12 -31.96 7.30
CA VAL A 200 -47.90 -31.48 5.93
C VAL A 200 -46.81 -30.40 5.92
N ASP A 201 -46.82 -29.49 6.90
CA ASP A 201 -45.79 -28.46 7.06
C ASP A 201 -44.40 -29.09 7.34
N GLU A 202 -44.29 -30.18 8.10
CA GLU A 202 -43.02 -30.89 8.34
C GLU A 202 -42.45 -31.52 7.05
N VAL A 203 -43.30 -32.16 6.24
CA VAL A 203 -42.87 -32.77 4.96
C VAL A 203 -42.41 -31.72 3.96
N GLU A 204 -43.13 -30.59 3.86
CA GLU A 204 -42.74 -29.47 3.00
C GLU A 204 -41.43 -28.82 3.47
N MET A 205 -41.19 -28.75 4.79
CA MET A 205 -39.94 -28.22 5.36
C MET A 205 -38.74 -29.12 5.02
N GLU A 206 -38.89 -30.45 5.18
CA GLU A 206 -37.85 -31.41 4.82
C GLU A 206 -37.51 -31.36 3.33
N GLU A 207 -38.51 -31.21 2.46
CA GLU A 207 -38.28 -31.07 1.02
C GLU A 207 -37.52 -29.78 0.69
N PHE A 208 -37.88 -28.67 1.35
CA PHE A 208 -37.20 -27.39 1.20
C PHE A 208 -35.75 -27.43 1.70
N GLU A 209 -35.49 -28.12 2.81
CA GLU A 209 -34.13 -28.35 3.33
C GLU A 209 -33.28 -29.20 2.38
N ARG A 210 -33.85 -30.24 1.78
CA ARG A 210 -33.18 -31.06 0.75
C ARG A 210 -32.82 -30.21 -0.47
N LEU A 211 -33.73 -29.34 -0.93
CA LEU A 211 -33.48 -28.44 -2.05
C LEU A 211 -32.40 -27.40 -1.73
N ASN A 212 -32.39 -26.85 -0.53
CA ASN A 212 -31.33 -25.93 -0.09
C ASN A 212 -29.95 -26.61 0.06
N ALA A 213 -29.93 -27.88 0.45
CA ALA A 213 -28.71 -28.69 0.47
C ALA A 213 -28.17 -28.95 -0.94
N VAL A 214 -29.04 -29.24 -1.92
CA VAL A 214 -28.67 -29.40 -3.33
C VAL A 214 -28.20 -28.07 -3.94
N ALA A 215 -28.81 -26.95 -3.58
CA ALA A 215 -28.43 -25.62 -4.05
C ALA A 215 -27.20 -25.02 -3.35
N GLY A 216 -26.63 -25.72 -2.34
CA GLY A 216 -25.42 -25.30 -1.65
C GLY A 216 -25.58 -24.08 -0.72
N ILE A 217 -26.81 -23.77 -0.29
CA ILE A 217 -27.15 -22.59 0.53
C ILE A 217 -27.03 -22.91 2.04
N ALA A 218 -26.93 -24.19 2.41
CA ALA A 218 -26.93 -24.65 3.80
C ALA A 218 -25.76 -24.04 4.62
N ALA A 219 -26.10 -23.11 5.52
CA ALA A 219 -25.20 -22.57 6.52
C ALA A 219 -24.91 -23.63 7.59
N GLY A 220 -23.72 -24.23 7.52
CA GLY A 220 -23.05 -24.81 8.69
C GLY A 220 -23.61 -26.12 9.24
N ARG A 221 -23.29 -27.24 8.58
CA ARG A 221 -22.92 -28.51 9.24
C ARG A 221 -22.18 -29.39 8.23
N SER A 222 -20.90 -29.09 8.02
CA SER A 222 -19.99 -30.05 7.39
C SER A 222 -19.74 -31.21 8.36
N ARG A 223 -20.67 -32.17 8.42
CA ARG A 223 -20.38 -33.50 8.94
C ARG A 223 -19.84 -34.30 7.78
N GLY A 224 -18.51 -34.45 7.75
CA GLY A 224 -17.79 -35.15 6.71
C GLY A 224 -18.37 -36.54 6.47
N VAL A 225 -18.94 -36.75 5.29
CA VAL A 225 -19.08 -38.07 4.70
C VAL A 225 -17.82 -38.26 3.85
N VAL A 226 -16.84 -38.91 4.47
CA VAL A 226 -15.67 -39.46 3.77
C VAL A 226 -16.17 -40.73 3.09
N SER A 227 -16.56 -40.62 1.81
CA SER A 227 -16.66 -41.79 0.94
C SER A 227 -15.25 -42.21 0.56
N HIS A 228 -14.79 -43.23 1.28
CA HIS A 228 -13.65 -44.03 0.94
C HIS A 228 -14.03 -44.89 -0.27
N ASP A 229 -13.39 -44.64 -1.42
CA ASP A 229 -13.29 -45.68 -2.44
C ASP A 229 -11.87 -45.67 -3.02
N GLN A 230 -11.17 -46.76 -2.71
CA GLN A 230 -9.86 -47.09 -3.26
C GLN A 230 -10.11 -47.82 -4.58
N ASN A 231 -9.60 -47.30 -5.69
CA ASN A 231 -8.91 -48.03 -6.76
C ASN A 231 -8.89 -47.23 -8.08
N GLY A 232 -7.71 -47.12 -8.68
CA GLY A 232 -7.56 -47.03 -10.13
C GLY A 232 -7.40 -45.63 -10.74
N ALA A 233 -6.18 -45.37 -11.22
CA ALA A 233 -5.85 -44.53 -12.37
C ALA A 233 -6.36 -43.07 -12.40
N LEU A 234 -5.46 -42.14 -12.09
CA LEU A 234 -5.60 -40.71 -12.37
C LEU A 234 -5.53 -40.45 -13.89
N HIS A 235 -6.63 -40.65 -14.60
CA HIS A 235 -6.98 -39.79 -15.72
C HIS A 235 -7.75 -38.59 -15.15
N PRO A 236 -7.33 -37.33 -15.41
CA PRO A 236 -8.14 -36.19 -15.04
C PRO A 236 -9.43 -36.20 -15.88
N PRO A 237 -10.62 -35.99 -15.27
CA PRO A 237 -11.84 -35.83 -16.04
C PRO A 237 -11.75 -34.49 -16.79
N ASN A 238 -11.54 -34.62 -18.10
CA ASN A 238 -11.59 -33.56 -19.07
C ASN A 238 -13.02 -32.99 -19.07
N SER A 239 -13.20 -31.84 -18.42
CA SER A 239 -14.42 -31.04 -18.52
C SER A 239 -14.67 -30.73 -19.99
N GLY A 240 -15.86 -31.07 -20.48
CA GLY A 240 -16.26 -31.07 -21.88
C GLY A 240 -15.72 -29.88 -22.69
N VAL A 241 -14.77 -30.19 -23.56
CA VAL A 241 -14.48 -29.38 -24.74
C VAL A 241 -15.62 -29.68 -25.70
N MET A 242 -16.52 -28.72 -25.89
CA MET A 242 -17.36 -28.70 -27.08
C MET A 242 -16.42 -28.62 -28.29
N ASP A 243 -16.40 -29.68 -29.08
CA ASP A 243 -15.79 -29.70 -30.41
C ASP A 243 -16.54 -28.69 -31.28
N LEU A 244 -15.95 -27.51 -31.45
CA LEU A 244 -16.36 -26.50 -32.42
C LEU A 244 -15.39 -26.60 -33.60
N ASP A 245 -15.52 -27.68 -34.39
CA ASP A 245 -14.99 -27.79 -35.75
C ASP A 245 -15.85 -26.94 -36.72
N GLY A 246 -15.96 -25.64 -36.40
CA GLY A 246 -16.48 -24.62 -37.29
C GLY A 246 -15.36 -23.61 -37.52
N ASP A 247 -15.09 -23.30 -38.79
CA ASP A 247 -14.11 -22.29 -39.18
C ASP A 247 -14.20 -21.06 -38.26
N PRO A 248 -13.07 -20.57 -37.71
CA PRO A 248 -13.09 -19.53 -36.69
C PRO A 248 -13.77 -18.28 -37.26
N ASP A 249 -14.88 -17.89 -36.64
CA ASP A 249 -15.63 -16.68 -37.02
C ASP A 249 -14.64 -15.50 -37.13
N PRO A 250 -14.52 -14.84 -38.30
CA PRO A 250 -13.53 -13.78 -38.53
C PRO A 250 -13.74 -12.56 -37.63
N GLU A 251 -14.91 -12.45 -36.99
CA GLU A 251 -15.22 -11.44 -35.96
C GLU A 251 -14.77 -11.83 -34.55
N LEU A 252 -14.54 -13.12 -34.28
CA LEU A 252 -14.12 -13.64 -32.97
C LEU A 252 -12.60 -13.62 -32.80
N GLU A 253 -11.84 -13.77 -33.88
CA GLU A 253 -10.38 -13.61 -33.94
C GLU A 253 -9.85 -12.33 -33.26
N PRO A 254 -10.35 -11.12 -33.56
CA PRO A 254 -9.87 -9.90 -32.91
C PRO A 254 -10.18 -9.88 -31.42
N LEU A 255 -11.32 -10.43 -30.99
CA LEU A 255 -11.69 -10.53 -29.57
C LEU A 255 -10.81 -11.53 -28.83
N LEU A 256 -10.53 -12.69 -29.41
CA LEU A 256 -9.61 -13.68 -28.83
C LEU A 256 -8.18 -13.15 -28.76
N LYS A 257 -7.74 -12.40 -29.77
CA LYS A 257 -6.43 -11.73 -29.77
C LYS A 257 -6.35 -10.65 -28.70
N GLN A 258 -7.42 -9.87 -28.52
CA GLN A 258 -7.51 -8.87 -27.45
C GLN A 258 -7.54 -9.51 -26.05
N LEU A 259 -8.23 -10.65 -25.91
CA LEU A 259 -8.28 -11.38 -24.64
C LEU A 259 -6.92 -12.00 -24.32
N ARG A 260 -6.25 -12.60 -25.32
CA ARG A 260 -4.88 -13.12 -25.17
C ARG A 260 -3.89 -12.01 -24.83
N SER A 261 -3.96 -10.85 -25.47
CA SER A 261 -3.08 -9.72 -25.15
C SER A 261 -3.35 -9.16 -23.75
N HIS A 262 -4.61 -9.13 -23.32
CA HIS A 262 -4.97 -8.72 -21.96
C HIS A 262 -4.49 -9.73 -20.91
N LEU A 263 -4.67 -11.03 -21.14
CA LEU A 263 -4.16 -12.07 -20.25
C LEU A 263 -2.64 -12.06 -20.17
N LEU A 264 -1.94 -11.86 -21.29
CA LEU A 264 -0.47 -11.71 -21.31
C LEU A 264 -0.02 -10.45 -20.54
N SER A 265 -0.75 -9.34 -20.66
CA SER A 265 -0.49 -8.12 -19.89
C SER A 265 -0.70 -8.35 -18.39
N MET A 266 -1.80 -9.00 -17.99
CA MET A 266 -2.02 -9.38 -16.58
C MET A 266 -0.98 -10.36 -16.07
N GLN A 267 -0.55 -11.33 -16.89
CA GLN A 267 0.48 -12.29 -16.54
C GLN A 267 1.83 -11.61 -16.33
N ASN A 268 2.20 -10.65 -17.18
CA ASN A 268 3.43 -9.86 -17.02
C ASN A 268 3.35 -8.93 -15.80
N ASN A 269 2.20 -8.31 -15.55
CA ASN A 269 1.99 -7.47 -14.38
C ASN A 269 2.03 -8.27 -13.07
N THR A 270 1.59 -9.54 -13.09
CA THR A 270 1.61 -10.43 -11.91
C THR A 270 2.92 -11.22 -11.78
N ALA A 271 3.79 -11.22 -12.80
CA ALA A 271 5.07 -11.93 -12.76
C ALA A 271 5.98 -11.41 -11.64
N SER A 272 6.01 -10.09 -11.41
CA SER A 272 6.77 -9.48 -10.31
C SER A 272 6.22 -9.80 -8.93
N MET A 273 4.93 -10.13 -8.81
CA MET A 273 4.33 -10.56 -7.55
C MET A 273 4.66 -12.01 -7.19
N ARG A 274 5.04 -12.86 -8.16
CA ARG A 274 5.40 -14.26 -7.88
C ARG A 274 6.61 -14.38 -6.97
N SER A 275 7.60 -13.50 -7.10
CA SER A 275 8.76 -13.47 -6.20
C SER A 275 8.37 -13.03 -4.78
N VAL A 276 7.38 -12.15 -4.64
CA VAL A 276 6.83 -11.74 -3.35
C VAL A 276 6.07 -12.90 -2.69
N VAL A 277 5.28 -13.65 -3.48
CA VAL A 277 4.59 -14.86 -2.99
C VAL A 277 5.60 -15.92 -2.54
N ALA A 278 6.65 -16.16 -3.33
CA ALA A 278 7.73 -17.08 -2.95
C ALA A 278 8.45 -16.63 -1.67
N ALA A 279 8.81 -15.35 -1.55
CA ALA A 279 9.42 -14.82 -0.33
C ALA A 279 8.47 -14.90 0.88
N MET A 280 7.15 -14.74 0.66
CA MET A 280 6.15 -14.91 1.71
C MET A 280 6.05 -16.37 2.16
N GLU A 281 6.09 -17.33 1.23
CA GLU A 281 6.15 -18.76 1.54
C GLU A 281 7.45 -19.13 2.29
N ASP A 282 8.59 -18.57 1.88
CA ASP A 282 9.86 -18.72 2.59
C ASP A 282 9.79 -18.16 4.02
N THR A 283 9.18 -16.99 4.20
CA THR A 283 9.01 -16.43 5.55
C THR A 283 8.03 -17.24 6.39
N LYS A 284 6.96 -17.79 5.78
CA LYS A 284 6.01 -18.67 6.46
C LYS A 284 6.69 -19.95 6.92
N THR A 285 7.44 -20.60 6.04
CA THR A 285 8.19 -21.82 6.39
C THR A 285 9.27 -21.54 7.43
N ALA A 286 9.96 -20.41 7.38
CA ALA A 286 10.90 -20.00 8.41
C ALA A 286 10.22 -19.73 9.77
N LEU A 287 9.01 -19.14 9.76
CA LEU A 287 8.19 -18.96 10.95
C LEU A 287 7.73 -20.29 11.52
N ASP A 288 7.24 -21.20 10.68
CA ASP A 288 6.80 -22.54 11.08
C ASP A 288 7.98 -23.33 11.68
N GLN A 289 9.18 -23.22 11.10
CA GLN A 289 10.41 -23.80 11.66
C GLN A 289 10.80 -23.17 12.99
N PHE A 290 10.74 -21.84 13.10
CA PHE A 290 11.04 -21.13 14.35
C PHE A 290 10.05 -21.53 15.46
N VAL A 291 8.77 -21.63 15.10
CA VAL A 291 7.69 -22.07 15.99
C VAL A 291 7.95 -23.50 16.47
N ALA A 292 8.29 -24.42 15.56
CA ALA A 292 8.63 -25.80 15.90
C ALA A 292 9.89 -25.92 16.78
N MET A 293 10.85 -25.00 16.66
CA MET A 293 12.08 -24.99 17.46
C MET A 293 11.95 -24.32 18.83
N ARG A 294 11.01 -23.39 19.00
CA ARG A 294 10.96 -22.51 20.19
C ARG A 294 9.69 -22.67 21.04
N LEU A 295 8.61 -23.21 20.49
CA LEU A 295 7.35 -23.37 21.21
C LEU A 295 7.06 -24.84 21.50
N ASP A 296 6.73 -25.15 22.76
CA ASP A 296 6.25 -26.47 23.17
C ASP A 296 4.91 -26.81 22.53
N LYS A 297 4.65 -28.10 22.28
CA LYS A 297 3.37 -28.57 21.71
C LYS A 297 2.12 -28.12 22.48
N GLY A 298 2.28 -27.79 23.78
CA GLY A 298 1.21 -27.23 24.62
C GLY A 298 0.90 -25.76 24.34
N THR A 299 1.91 -24.93 24.05
CA THR A 299 1.69 -23.52 23.71
C THR A 299 1.17 -23.35 22.29
N LEU A 300 1.56 -24.23 21.37
CA LEU A 300 1.00 -24.32 20.01
C LEU A 300 -0.51 -24.62 20.02
N ARG A 301 -0.96 -25.60 20.81
CA ARG A 301 -2.39 -25.93 20.94
C ARG A 301 -3.24 -24.79 21.51
N ARG A 302 -2.66 -23.95 22.37
CA ARG A 302 -3.32 -22.74 22.91
C ARG A 302 -3.40 -21.61 21.90
N LEU A 303 -2.38 -21.44 21.05
CA LEU A 303 -2.37 -20.41 20.00
C LEU A 303 -3.31 -20.77 18.84
N ASP A 304 -3.43 -22.05 18.50
CA ASP A 304 -4.35 -22.54 17.47
C ASP A 304 -5.80 -22.67 17.94
N GLY A 305 -6.10 -22.29 19.20
CA GLY A 305 -7.47 -22.31 19.73
C GLY A 305 -8.07 -23.71 19.88
N LEU A 306 -7.24 -24.75 19.97
CA LEU A 306 -7.65 -26.16 20.07
C LEU A 306 -7.73 -26.67 21.52
N GLU A 307 -7.50 -25.81 22.51
CA GLU A 307 -7.85 -26.05 23.92
C GLU A 307 -9.08 -25.21 24.30
N GLY A 308 -10.22 -25.89 24.38
CA GLY A 308 -11.34 -25.52 25.25
C GLY A 308 -11.27 -26.33 26.53
#